data_AF-A0A1N7FNI2-F1
#
_entry.id   AF-A0A1N7FNI2-F1
#
_cell.length_a   1.000
_cell.length_b   1.000
_cell.length_c   1.000
_cell.angle_alpha   90.00
_cell.angle_beta   90.00
_cell.angle_gamma   90.00
#
_symmetry.space_group_name_H-M   'P 1'
#
loop_
_entity.id
_entity.type
_entity.pdbx_description
1 polymer ?
#
loop_
_entity_poly.entity_id
_entity_poly.type
_entity_poly.pdbx_seq_one_letter_code
_entity_poly.pdbx_strand_id
1 'polypeptide(L)' 'MESSTAGARCRNCGTHVTQQFARVFGDNGDVVHGCPACTTYREMQSGNHLPGKR' A
#
# COMPACT_ATOMS: atom_id res chain seq x y z
N MET A 1 17.05 10.48 -16.35
CA MET A 1 15.84 9.83 -16.91
C MET A 1 14.80 9.76 -15.80
N GLU A 2 13.71 10.51 -15.93
CA GLU A 2 12.52 10.42 -15.07
C GLU A 2 11.77 9.13 -15.43
N SER A 3 12.07 8.03 -14.77
CA SER A 3 11.39 6.75 -15.03
C SER A 3 11.39 5.88 -13.79
N SER A 4 10.54 6.20 -12.81
CA SER A 4 10.22 5.26 -11.73
C SER A 4 8.82 5.46 -11.13
N THR A 5 7.89 6.08 -11.84
CA THR A 5 6.47 6.12 -11.45
C THR A 5 5.70 5.00 -12.16
N ALA A 6 6.23 3.78 -12.14
CA ALA A 6 5.38 2.61 -12.34
C ALA A 6 4.49 2.54 -11.10
N GLY A 7 3.31 3.16 -11.16
CA GLY A 7 2.47 3.33 -10.00
C GLY A 7 2.12 1.98 -9.40
N ALA A 8 2.51 1.80 -8.14
CA ALA A 8 2.17 0.61 -7.38
C ALA A 8 0.65 0.53 -7.24
N ARG A 9 0.12 -0.67 -7.07
CA ARG A 9 -1.31 -0.88 -6.85
C ARG A 9 -1.53 -1.60 -5.56
N CYS A 10 -2.54 -1.17 -4.83
CA CYS A 10 -2.92 -1.86 -3.62
C CYS A 10 -3.52 -3.23 -3.97
N ARG A 11 -3.05 -4.30 -3.32
CA ARG A 11 -3.55 -5.66 -3.54
C ARG A 11 -4.87 -5.95 -2.85
N ASN A 12 -5.27 -5.12 -1.90
CA ASN A 12 -6.55 -5.24 -1.20
C ASN A 12 -7.68 -4.56 -1.97
N CYS A 13 -7.46 -3.32 -2.43
CA CYS A 13 -8.47 -2.47 -3.07
C CYS A 13 -8.29 -2.32 -4.59
N GLY A 14 -7.12 -2.64 -5.15
CA GLY A 14 -6.77 -2.40 -6.55
C GLY A 14 -6.45 -0.93 -6.89
N THR A 15 -6.63 0.00 -5.95
CA THR A 15 -6.40 1.43 -6.16
C THR A 15 -4.95 1.73 -6.52
N HIS A 16 -4.78 2.70 -7.41
CA HIS A 16 -3.48 3.21 -7.83
C HIS A 16 -2.83 4.01 -6.69
N VAL A 17 -1.59 3.68 -6.36
CA VAL A 17 -0.78 4.35 -5.34
C VAL A 17 0.59 4.69 -5.94
N THR A 18 1.32 5.59 -5.30
CA THR A 18 2.65 5.98 -5.80
C THR A 18 3.69 4.95 -5.38
N GLN A 19 4.77 4.84 -6.15
CA GLN A 19 5.90 3.97 -5.79
C GLN A 19 6.59 4.44 -4.49
N GLN A 20 6.56 5.73 -4.17
CA GLN A 20 6.98 6.24 -2.86
C GLN A 20 6.10 5.74 -1.72
N PHE A 21 4.77 5.66 -1.94
CA PHE A 21 3.87 5.13 -0.94
C PHE A 21 4.15 3.64 -0.68
N ALA A 22 4.36 2.87 -1.74
CA ALA A 22 4.75 1.46 -1.65
C ALA A 22 6.09 1.23 -0.91
N ARG A 23 7.05 2.15 -1.03
CA ARG A 23 8.30 2.06 -0.27
C ARG A 23 8.14 2.25 1.23
N VAL A 24 7.10 2.96 1.68
CA VAL A 24 6.88 3.27 3.10
C VAL A 24 5.85 2.35 3.74
N PHE A 25 4.80 2.02 2.98
CA PHE A 25 3.63 1.27 3.45
C PHE A 25 3.44 -0.07 2.73
N GLY A 26 4.30 -0.40 1.78
CA GLY A 26 4.31 -1.70 1.13
C GLY A 26 5.17 -2.70 1.88
N ASP A 27 5.02 -3.97 1.51
CA ASP A 27 5.84 -5.06 1.99
C ASP A 27 7.22 -5.08 1.31
N ASN A 28 8.05 -6.10 1.59
CA ASN A 28 9.39 -6.30 1.03
C ASN A 28 9.44 -6.35 -0.51
N GLY A 29 8.29 -6.51 -1.18
CA GLY A 29 8.17 -6.45 -2.63
C GLY A 29 7.57 -5.15 -3.17
N ASP A 30 7.55 -4.06 -2.39
CA ASP A 30 6.84 -2.81 -2.74
C ASP A 30 5.33 -3.03 -2.97
N VAL A 31 4.76 -4.03 -2.27
CA VAL A 31 3.36 -4.42 -2.41
C VAL A 31 2.53 -3.78 -1.31
N VAL A 32 1.63 -2.88 -1.69
CA VAL A 32 0.73 -2.21 -0.75
C VAL A 32 -0.48 -3.08 -0.48
N HIS A 33 -0.73 -3.42 0.78
CA HIS A 33 -1.94 -4.12 1.21
C HIS A 33 -2.99 -3.17 1.82
N GLY A 34 -2.59 -1.97 2.23
CA GLY A 34 -3.47 -0.94 2.78
C GLY A 34 -3.30 0.38 2.05
N CYS A 35 -4.32 0.79 1.30
CA CYS A 35 -4.36 2.07 0.60
C CYS A 35 -5.21 3.07 1.38
N PRO A 36 -4.93 4.39 1.32
CA PRO A 36 -5.79 5.41 1.97
C PRO A 36 -7.22 5.43 1.42
N ALA A 37 -7.49 4.77 0.30
CA ALA A 37 -8.83 4.60 -0.26
C ALA A 37 -9.64 3.47 0.40
N CYS A 38 -9.00 2.48 1.04
CA CYS A 38 -9.67 1.33 1.65
C CYS A 38 -9.39 1.16 3.15
N THR A 39 -8.45 1.92 3.70
CA THR A 39 -8.07 1.89 5.10
C THR A 39 -7.70 3.29 5.58
N THR A 40 -7.83 3.52 6.88
CA THR A 40 -7.39 4.78 7.50
C THR A 40 -5.92 4.72 7.91
N TYR A 41 -5.28 5.87 8.07
CA TYR A 41 -3.85 5.95 8.45
C TYR A 41 -3.53 5.24 9.78
N ARG A 42 -4.47 5.26 10.73
CA ARG A 42 -4.36 4.52 11.98
C ARG A 42 -4.26 3.01 11.73
N GLU A 43 -5.15 2.46 10.91
CA GLU A 43 -5.17 1.03 10.58
C GLU A 43 -4.02 0.58 9.68
N MET A 44 -3.51 1.49 8.83
CA MET A 44 -2.28 1.28 8.07
C MET A 44 -1.09 1.07 9.01
N GLN A 45 -0.99 1.93 10.03
CA GLN A 45 0.09 1.92 11.00
C GLN A 45 -0.01 0.74 11.99
N SER A 46 -1.23 0.31 12.33
CA SER A 46 -1.49 -0.84 13.19
C SER A 46 -1.48 -2.19 12.45
N GLY A 47 -1.46 -2.21 11.11
CA GLY A 47 -1.54 -3.43 10.31
C GLY A 47 -2.91 -4.13 10.33
N ASN A 48 -3.97 -3.45 10.81
CA ASN A 48 -5.32 -4.04 10.94
C ASN A 48 -5.94 -4.44 9.59
N HIS A 49 -5.44 -3.85 8.51
CA HIS A 49 -5.93 -4.03 7.16
C HIS A 49 -5.36 -5.26 6.42
N LEU A 50 -4.36 -5.98 6.97
CA LEU A 50 -3.86 -7.18 6.26
C LEU A 50 -4.76 -8.39 6.56
N PRO A 51 -5.02 -9.29 5.59
CA PRO A 51 -5.82 -10.49 5.83
C PRO A 51 -5.07 -11.41 6.81
N GLY A 52 -5.67 -11.73 7.96
CA GLY A 52 -5.09 -12.63 8.96
C GLY A 52 -4.83 -12.04 10.36
N LYS A 53 -5.36 -10.85 10.67
CA LYS A 53 -5.52 -10.41 12.07
C LYS A 53 -6.92 -10.87 12.51
N ARG A 54 -7.04 -12.08 13.03
CA ARG A 54 -8.19 -12.51 13.83
C ARG A 54 -7.65 -13.11 15.11
#